data_AF-A0A4P8ZZP6-F1
#
_entry.id   AF-A0A4P8ZZP6-F1
#
_cell.length_a   1.000
_cell.length_b   1.000
_cell.length_c   1.000
_cell.angle_alpha   90.00
_cell.angle_beta   90.00
_cell.angle_gamma   90.00
#
_symmetry.space_group_name_H-M   'P 1'
#
loop_
_entity.id
_entity.type
_entity.pdbx_description
1 polymer ?
#
loop_
_entity_poly.entity_id
_entity_poly.type
_entity_poly.pdbx_seq_one_letter_code
_entity_poly.pdbx_strand_id
1 'polypeptide(L)'
;MDERQIAQLETIKNKVRDILGGDPSGHADDHVERVALLAERFASECNEPVDLYEVLLTAWLHDVDDYKLVGKAQAEKLTNTVNSMAEAGVAADLCQAVLERKYCGDWL
;
A
#
# COMPACT_ATOMS: atom_id res chain seq x y z
N MET A 1 -2.49 16.37 -2.04
CA MET A 1 -1.76 15.91 -0.86
C MET A 1 -0.96 17.06 -0.28
N ASP A 2 -0.84 17.12 1.05
CA ASP A 2 0.02 18.09 1.74
C ASP A 2 1.44 17.53 2.00
N GLU A 3 2.34 18.37 2.52
CA GLU A 3 3.74 17.99 2.81
C GLU A 3 3.85 16.83 3.80
N ARG A 4 2.95 16.75 4.78
CA ARG A 4 2.91 15.65 5.73
C ARG A 4 2.57 14.36 4.98
N GLN A 5 1.48 14.34 4.23
CA GLN A 5 1.05 13.16 3.46
C GLN A 5 2.13 12.68 2.49
N ILE A 6 2.86 13.61 1.84
CA ILE A 6 3.99 13.29 0.97
C ILE A 6 5.10 12.60 1.78
N ALA A 7 5.50 13.15 2.92
CA ALA A 7 6.55 12.56 3.77
C ALA A 7 6.16 11.16 4.27
N GLN A 8 4.89 10.98 4.66
CA GLN A 8 4.35 9.68 5.09
C GLN A 8 4.41 8.66 3.94
N LEU A 9 4.03 9.08 2.74
CA LEU A 9 4.06 8.20 1.57
C LEU A 9 5.50 7.80 1.20
N GLU A 10 6.47 8.70 1.32
CA GLU A 10 7.89 8.35 1.11
C GLU A 10 8.40 7.33 2.13
N THR A 11 7.99 7.44 3.41
CA THR A 11 8.26 6.40 4.41
C THR A 11 7.68 5.05 3.99
N ILE A 12 6.44 5.03 3.50
CA ILE A 12 5.79 3.80 3.01
C ILE A 12 6.56 3.21 1.81
N LYS A 13 6.90 4.02 0.80
CA LYS A 13 7.67 3.57 -0.36
C LYS A 13 8.99 2.92 0.04
N ASN A 14 9.71 3.52 0.99
CA ASN A 14 10.96 2.95 1.48
C ASN A 14 10.74 1.61 2.19
N LYS A 15 9.67 1.46 2.98
CA LYS A 15 9.32 0.18 3.60
C LYS A 15 8.97 -0.90 2.59
N VAL A 16 8.24 -0.55 1.55
CA VAL A 16 7.94 -1.47 0.44
C VAL A 16 9.23 -1.96 -0.22
N ARG A 17 10.19 -1.06 -0.48
CA ARG A 17 11.51 -1.44 -1.01
C ARG A 17 12.28 -2.35 -0.06
N ASP A 18 12.25 -2.07 1.24
CA ASP A 18 12.91 -2.91 2.25
C ASP A 18 12.31 -4.33 2.32
N ILE A 19 10.99 -4.46 2.12
CA ILE A 19 10.27 -5.73 2.22
C ILE A 19 10.34 -6.53 0.91
N LEU A 20 10.15 -5.87 -0.24
CA LEU A 20 9.93 -6.50 -1.54
C LEU A 20 11.07 -6.30 -2.55
N GLY A 21 12.03 -5.41 -2.30
CA GLY A 21 13.03 -4.98 -3.31
C GLY A 21 14.01 -6.06 -3.81
N GLY A 22 13.94 -7.28 -3.26
CA GLY A 22 14.71 -8.43 -3.72
C GLY A 22 13.86 -9.63 -4.16
N ASP A 23 12.54 -9.48 -4.26
CA ASP A 23 11.64 -10.58 -4.59
C ASP A 23 11.77 -11.03 -6.07
N PRO A 24 12.08 -12.31 -6.36
CA PRO A 24 12.20 -12.80 -7.74
C PRO A 24 10.87 -13.31 -8.32
N SER A 25 9.76 -13.27 -7.57
CA SER A 25 8.49 -13.88 -7.96
C SER A 25 7.62 -12.99 -8.87
N GLY A 26 8.04 -11.73 -9.05
CA GLY A 26 7.30 -10.72 -9.81
C GLY A 26 6.51 -9.75 -8.93
N HIS A 27 6.64 -9.85 -7.61
CA HIS A 27 6.02 -8.97 -6.62
C HIS A 27 7.03 -7.99 -5.99
N ALA A 28 8.14 -7.71 -6.68
CA ALA A 28 9.14 -6.76 -6.21
C ALA A 28 8.61 -5.32 -6.20
N ASP A 29 9.41 -4.42 -5.62
CA ASP A 29 9.07 -3.01 -5.49
C ASP A 29 8.78 -2.32 -6.84
N ASP A 30 9.41 -2.76 -7.92
CA ASP A 30 9.15 -2.27 -9.28
C ASP A 30 7.72 -2.60 -9.75
N HIS A 31 7.17 -3.75 -9.37
CA HIS A 31 5.77 -4.11 -9.64
C HIS A 31 4.83 -3.18 -8.89
N VAL A 32 5.07 -3.02 -7.58
CA VAL A 32 4.25 -2.17 -6.72
C VAL A 32 4.26 -0.71 -7.18
N GLU A 33 5.43 -0.20 -7.59
CA GLU A 33 5.56 1.16 -8.13
C GLU A 33 4.73 1.35 -9.40
N ARG A 34 4.76 0.40 -10.34
CA ARG A 34 3.93 0.48 -11.56
C ARG A 34 2.43 0.51 -11.23
N VAL A 35 1.99 -0.32 -10.29
CA VAL A 35 0.58 -0.34 -9.85
C VAL A 35 0.20 0.99 -9.21
N ALA A 36 1.05 1.57 -8.35
CA ALA A 36 0.81 2.85 -7.73
C ALA A 36 0.72 4.01 -8.75
N LEU A 37 1.61 4.03 -9.75
CA LEU A 37 1.57 5.04 -10.83
C LEU A 37 0.30 4.92 -11.69
N LEU A 38 -0.15 3.70 -11.97
CA LEU A 38 -1.42 3.49 -12.67
C LEU A 38 -2.61 3.92 -11.81
N ALA A 39 -2.59 3.62 -10.51
CA ALA A 39 -3.64 4.03 -9.59
C ALA A 39 -3.73 5.56 -9.46
N GLU A 40 -2.59 6.24 -9.37
CA GLU A 40 -2.52 7.71 -9.41
C GLU A 40 -3.13 8.27 -10.69
N ARG A 41 -2.75 7.71 -11.84
CA ARG A 41 -3.29 8.11 -13.14
C ARG A 41 -4.81 7.93 -13.18
N PHE A 42 -5.32 6.76 -12.80
CA PHE A 42 -6.76 6.50 -12.80
C PHE A 42 -7.53 7.39 -11.82
N ALA A 43 -6.97 7.67 -10.64
CA ALA A 43 -7.56 8.61 -9.70
C ALA A 43 -7.63 10.03 -10.29
N SER A 44 -6.61 10.47 -11.03
CA SER A 44 -6.59 11.78 -11.70
C SER A 44 -7.55 11.88 -12.90
N GLU A 45 -7.82 10.76 -13.57
CA GLU A 45 -8.75 10.66 -14.70
C GLU A 45 -10.19 10.36 -14.23
N CYS A 46 -10.41 10.13 -12.93
CA CYS A 46 -11.72 9.85 -12.38
C CYS A 46 -12.60 11.10 -12.34
N ASN A 47 -13.85 11.00 -12.81
CA ASN A 47 -14.81 12.10 -12.76
C ASN A 47 -15.44 12.27 -11.37
N GLU A 48 -15.29 11.28 -10.51
CA GLU A 48 -15.79 11.30 -9.13
C GLU A 48 -14.68 11.74 -8.17
N PRO A 49 -15.01 12.39 -7.05
CA PRO A 49 -14.01 12.76 -6.05
C PRO A 49 -13.38 11.50 -5.44
N VAL A 50 -12.07 11.37 -5.62
CA VAL A 50 -11.25 10.27 -5.07
C VAL A 50 -10.21 10.84 -4.12
N ASP A 51 -10.05 10.20 -2.96
CA ASP A 51 -8.92 10.50 -2.07
C ASP A 51 -7.65 9.83 -2.62
N LEU A 52 -6.86 10.62 -3.36
CA LEU A 52 -5.61 10.16 -3.96
C LEU A 52 -4.63 9.62 -2.90
N TYR A 53 -4.62 10.18 -1.68
CA TYR A 53 -3.69 9.73 -0.66
C TYR A 53 -4.02 8.31 -0.18
N GLU A 54 -5.30 8.04 0.07
CA GLU A 54 -5.78 6.71 0.42
C GLU A 54 -5.55 5.68 -0.70
N VAL A 55 -5.79 6.07 -1.96
CA VAL A 55 -5.51 5.23 -3.13
C VAL A 55 -4.04 4.85 -3.19
N LEU A 56 -3.16 5.82 -3.03
CA LEU A 56 -1.72 5.58 -3.07
C LEU A 56 -1.25 4.72 -1.90
N LEU A 57 -1.72 4.95 -0.67
CA LEU A 57 -1.40 4.07 0.46
C LEU A 57 -1.82 2.62 0.19
N THR A 58 -3.02 2.43 -0.34
CA THR A 58 -3.54 1.10 -0.67
C THR A 58 -2.69 0.43 -1.75
N ALA A 59 -2.37 1.16 -2.83
CA ALA A 59 -1.59 0.63 -3.94
C ALA A 59 -0.15 0.28 -3.54
N TRP A 60 0.52 1.12 -2.74
CA TRP A 60 1.88 0.82 -2.28
C TRP A 60 1.92 -0.35 -1.28
N LEU A 61 0.87 -0.57 -0.49
CA LEU A 61 0.84 -1.63 0.52
C LEU A 61 0.17 -2.91 0.04
N HIS A 62 -0.37 -2.99 -1.17
CA HIS A 62 -1.23 -4.12 -1.57
C HIS A 62 -0.54 -5.49 -1.45
N ASP A 63 0.75 -5.57 -1.82
CA ASP A 63 1.51 -6.83 -1.87
C ASP A 63 2.38 -7.15 -0.64
N VAL A 64 2.58 -6.20 0.28
CA VAL A 64 3.53 -6.41 1.41
C VAL A 64 3.11 -7.53 2.37
N ASP A 65 1.86 -7.97 2.30
CA ASP A 65 1.32 -9.09 3.08
C ASP A 65 0.71 -10.19 2.16
N ASP A 66 1.07 -10.25 0.87
CA ASP A 66 0.57 -11.29 -0.05
C ASP A 66 0.90 -12.70 0.48
N TYR A 67 -0.11 -13.57 0.56
CA TYR A 67 0.01 -14.89 1.17
C TYR A 67 0.97 -15.83 0.42
N LYS A 68 1.25 -15.60 -0.85
CA LYS A 68 2.23 -16.35 -1.64
C LYS A 68 3.66 -16.00 -1.22
N LEU A 69 3.87 -14.79 -0.68
CA LEU A 69 5.16 -14.29 -0.21
C LEU A 69 5.37 -14.59 1.28
N VAL A 70 4.40 -14.24 2.12
CA VAL A 70 4.56 -14.31 3.59
C VAL A 70 3.92 -15.55 4.22
N GLY A 71 3.12 -16.30 3.45
CA GLY A 71 2.32 -17.41 3.94
C GLY A 71 0.99 -16.97 4.58
N LYS A 72 -0.05 -17.80 4.46
CA LYS A 72 -1.43 -17.48 4.91
C LYS A 72 -1.52 -16.98 6.35
N ALA A 73 -0.86 -17.67 7.28
CA ALA A 73 -0.90 -17.32 8.70
C ALA A 73 -0.30 -15.94 9.00
N GLN A 74 0.61 -15.44 8.16
CA GLN A 74 1.18 -14.12 8.31
C GLN A 74 0.37 -13.07 7.54
N ALA A 75 -0.13 -13.41 6.35
CA ALA A 75 -0.98 -12.55 5.55
C ALA A 75 -2.25 -12.11 6.31
N GLU A 76 -2.90 -13.04 7.02
CA GLU A 76 -4.11 -12.73 7.83
C GLU A 76 -3.88 -11.66 8.90
N LYS A 77 -2.64 -11.49 9.36
CA LYS A 77 -2.29 -10.51 10.42
C LYS A 77 -2.03 -9.11 9.87
N LEU A 78 -1.80 -8.97 8.56
CA LEU A 78 -1.46 -7.71 7.90
C LEU A 78 -0.34 -6.92 8.63
N THR A 79 0.63 -7.65 9.20
CA THR A 79 1.64 -7.06 10.11
C THR A 79 2.53 -6.07 9.39
N ASN A 80 2.89 -6.32 8.13
CA ASN A 80 3.74 -5.42 7.37
C ASN A 80 3.00 -4.11 7.05
N THR A 81 1.74 -4.21 6.64
CA THR A 81 0.85 -3.05 6.40
C THR A 81 0.69 -2.22 7.67
N VAL A 82 0.34 -2.85 8.80
CA VAL A 82 0.12 -2.16 10.09
C VAL A 82 1.38 -1.46 10.58
N ASN A 83 2.53 -2.15 10.56
CA ASN A 83 3.79 -1.59 11.03
C ASN A 83 4.25 -0.43 10.14
N SER A 84 4.12 -0.55 8.82
CA SER A 84 4.52 0.49 7.87
C SER A 84 3.70 1.77 8.05
N MET A 85 2.38 1.64 8.22
CA MET A 85 1.50 2.81 8.46
C MET A 85 1.74 3.44 9.83
N ALA A 86 2.00 2.63 10.87
CA ALA A 86 2.35 3.13 12.20
C ALA A 86 3.67 3.91 12.19
N GLU A 87 4.69 3.39 11.50
CA GLU A 87 5.99 4.06 11.37
C GLU A 87 5.90 5.36 10.55
N ALA A 88 5.06 5.37 9.51
CA ALA A 88 4.74 6.57 8.75
C ALA A 88 3.80 7.54 9.51
N GLY A 89 3.29 7.18 10.70
CA GLY A 89 2.40 8.05 11.48
C GLY A 89 1.06 8.36 10.77
N VAL A 90 0.57 7.44 9.94
CA VAL A 90 -0.72 7.54 9.25
C VAL A 90 -1.84 7.59 10.30
N ALA A 91 -2.87 8.40 10.04
CA ALA A 91 -3.98 8.56 10.97
C ALA A 91 -4.77 7.24 11.11
N ALA A 92 -5.25 6.95 12.31
CA ALA A 92 -5.83 5.64 12.65
C ALA A 92 -7.12 5.31 11.85
N ASP A 93 -7.93 6.32 11.56
CA ASP A 93 -9.10 6.23 10.71
C ASP A 93 -8.74 5.83 9.27
N LEU A 94 -7.70 6.44 8.71
CA LEU A 94 -7.20 6.12 7.39
C LEU A 94 -6.54 4.73 7.35
N CYS A 95 -5.80 4.35 8.40
CA CYS A 95 -5.27 2.99 8.54
C CYS A 95 -6.39 1.95 8.46
N GLN A 96 -7.48 2.17 9.20
CA GLN A 96 -8.64 1.27 9.20
C GLN A 96 -9.25 1.17 7.79
N ALA A 97 -9.42 2.29 7.10
CA ALA A 97 -9.96 2.33 5.75
C ALA A 97 -9.08 1.56 4.74
N VAL A 98 -7.74 1.64 4.85
CA VAL A 98 -6.81 0.88 4.01
C VAL A 98 -6.89 -0.63 4.32
N LEU A 99 -6.99 -1.01 5.59
CA LEU A 99 -7.12 -2.41 6.00
C LEU A 99 -8.44 -3.03 5.50
N GLU A 100 -9.55 -2.30 5.62
CA GLU A 100 -10.86 -2.78 5.14
C GLU A 100 -10.86 -3.08 3.64
N ARG A 101 -10.16 -2.28 2.83
CA ARG A 101 -10.03 -2.52 1.38
C ARG A 101 -9.26 -3.80 1.08
N LYS A 102 -8.28 -4.16 1.91
CA LYS A 102 -7.54 -5.43 1.80
C LYS A 102 -8.37 -6.65 2.21
N TYR A 103 -9.37 -6.49 3.08
CA TYR A 103 -10.30 -7.57 3.44
C TYR A 103 -11.48 -7.69 2.48
N CYS A 104 -11.95 -6.58 1.90
CA CYS A 104 -13.15 -6.53 1.06
C CYS A 104 -12.85 -6.83 -0.42
N GLY A 105 -11.66 -6.48 -0.90
CA GLY A 105 -11.18 -6.87 -2.22
C GLY A 105 -10.14 -7.97 -2.09
N ASP A 106 -10.41 -9.14 -2.67
CA ASP A 106 -9.35 -10.02 -3.16
C ASP A 106 -8.61 -9.25 -4.27
N TRP A 107 -7.71 -8.34 -3.90
CA TRP A 107 -6.83 -7.65 -4.83
C TRP A 107 -5.69 -8.61 -5.17
N LEU A 108 -5.96 -9.45 -6.20
CA LEU A 108 -5.16 -10.50 -6.88
C LEU A 108 -5.64 -11.95 -6.68
#